data_AF-A0A954JUJ4-F1
#
_entry.id   AF-A0A954JUJ4-F1
#
_cell.length_a   1.000
_cell.length_b   1.000
_cell.length_c   1.000
_cell.angle_alpha   90.00
_cell.angle_beta   90.00
_cell.angle_gamma   90.00
#
_symmetry.space_group_name_H-M   'P 1'
#
loop_
_entity.id
_entity.type
_entity.pdbx_description
1 polymer ?
#
loop_
_entity_poly.entity_id
_entity_poly.type
_entity_poly.pdbx_seq_one_letter_code
_entity_poly.pdbx_strand_id
1 'polypeptide(L)'
;MKTVCFCLALLLIPASLSAEEHQVFAHRGASGYLPEHSLPAKAMAYAQGADFLEQDVVLTKDDVPLVLHDTHLDGITDVARRFPGRKRKDGRYYAIDFTLDEIKQLNATQRFNRKTGKPVYTERFPLDGYTYQLHTLEEEIRFIQGLNMSTGRNVGLFTEIKKPSFHQAEGRDIAKAVFDVLTRYGYGTDKQSACWVQCFELNTLKRFRKEFGWKGNLMMIYSGGKPGPDGSDYDALA
;
A
#
# COMPACT_ATOMS: atom_id res chain seq x y z
N MET A 1 -65.40 -35.08 -28.61
CA MET A 1 -64.66 -33.84 -28.36
C MET A 1 -63.92 -33.99 -27.04
N LYS A 2 -62.58 -34.12 -27.06
CA LYS A 2 -61.74 -34.23 -25.86
C LYS A 2 -60.99 -32.91 -25.71
N THR A 3 -61.33 -32.14 -24.68
CA THR A 3 -60.69 -30.86 -24.37
C THR A 3 -59.37 -31.15 -23.66
N VAL A 4 -58.24 -30.87 -24.31
CA VAL A 4 -56.91 -30.95 -23.68
C VAL A 4 -56.66 -29.63 -22.96
N CYS A 5 -56.53 -29.68 -21.65
CA CYS A 5 -56.19 -28.52 -20.81
C CYS A 5 -54.66 -28.34 -20.83
N PHE A 6 -54.18 -27.23 -21.39
CA PHE A 6 -52.76 -26.87 -21.39
C PHE A 6 -52.46 -26.10 -20.09
N CYS A 7 -51.86 -26.76 -19.11
CA CYS A 7 -51.31 -26.07 -17.94
C CYS A 7 -49.99 -25.42 -18.33
N LEU A 8 -50.01 -24.09 -18.53
CA LEU A 8 -48.81 -23.28 -18.70
C LEU A 8 -48.12 -23.12 -17.34
N ALA A 9 -47.09 -23.93 -17.08
CA ALA A 9 -46.24 -23.74 -15.90
C ALA A 9 -45.32 -22.53 -16.14
N LEU A 10 -45.60 -21.41 -15.48
CA LEU A 10 -44.68 -20.28 -15.42
C LEU A 10 -43.45 -20.68 -14.58
N LEU A 11 -42.33 -20.96 -15.25
CA LEU A 11 -41.02 -21.02 -14.61
C LEU A 11 -40.62 -19.60 -14.18
N LEU A 12 -40.80 -19.30 -12.89
CA LEU A 12 -40.18 -18.15 -12.24
C LEU A 12 -38.66 -18.38 -12.23
N ILE A 13 -37.96 -17.81 -13.21
CA ILE A 13 -36.51 -17.66 -13.15
C ILE A 13 -36.25 -16.62 -12.06
N PRO A 14 -35.62 -16.95 -10.93
CA PRO A 14 -35.23 -15.93 -9.98
C PRO A 14 -34.23 -15.01 -10.69
N ALA A 15 -34.63 -13.76 -10.90
CA ALA A 15 -33.69 -12.71 -11.28
C ALA A 15 -32.69 -12.60 -10.13
N SER A 16 -31.49 -13.14 -10.32
CA SER A 16 -30.38 -12.87 -9.42
C SER A 16 -30.16 -11.35 -9.43
N LEU A 17 -30.59 -10.66 -8.37
CA LEU A 17 -30.06 -9.34 -8.08
C LEU A 17 -28.55 -9.54 -7.90
N SER A 18 -27.78 -9.20 -8.93
CA SER A 18 -26.35 -8.96 -8.77
C SER A 18 -26.24 -7.76 -7.85
N ALA A 19 -26.06 -7.98 -6.55
CA ALA A 19 -25.60 -6.93 -5.67
C ALA A 19 -24.29 -6.39 -6.27
N GLU A 20 -24.17 -5.07 -6.45
CA GLU A 20 -22.88 -4.53 -6.87
C GLU A 20 -21.83 -4.90 -5.83
N GLU A 21 -20.86 -5.70 -6.26
CA GLU A 21 -19.78 -6.18 -5.42
C GLU A 21 -18.81 -5.01 -5.19
N HIS A 22 -18.91 -4.41 -4.01
CA HIS A 22 -18.01 -3.32 -3.60
C HIS A 22 -16.68 -3.92 -3.15
N GLN A 23 -15.58 -3.40 -3.68
CA GLN A 23 -14.25 -3.81 -3.26
C GLN A 23 -13.80 -3.01 -2.03
N VAL A 24 -13.22 -3.70 -1.05
CA VAL A 24 -12.68 -3.13 0.19
C VAL A 24 -11.16 -3.08 0.13
N PHE A 25 -10.63 -1.86 0.13
CA PHE A 25 -9.19 -1.58 0.15
C PHE A 25 -8.76 -1.19 1.58
N ALA A 26 -7.98 -2.04 2.24
CA ALA A 26 -7.51 -1.77 3.60
C ALA A 26 -6.32 -0.78 3.58
N HIS A 27 -6.63 0.49 3.78
CA HIS A 27 -5.65 1.57 3.85
C HIS A 27 -4.68 1.38 5.03
N ARG A 28 -3.43 1.04 4.67
CA ARG A 28 -2.31 0.66 5.54
C ARG A 28 -2.60 -0.56 6.41
N GLY A 29 -3.43 -1.47 5.91
CA GLY A 29 -4.00 -2.58 6.68
C GLY A 29 -5.11 -2.10 7.62
N ALA A 30 -5.26 -2.75 8.76
CA ALA A 30 -6.25 -2.42 9.78
C ALA A 30 -5.79 -1.25 10.67
N SER A 31 -5.35 -0.14 10.05
CA SER A 31 -4.57 0.93 10.70
C SER A 31 -5.34 1.75 11.75
N GLY A 32 -6.66 1.61 11.80
CA GLY A 32 -7.49 2.12 12.90
C GLY A 32 -7.30 1.35 14.21
N TYR A 33 -6.86 0.09 14.12
CA TYR A 33 -6.77 -0.83 15.26
C TYR A 33 -5.35 -1.20 15.64
N LEU A 34 -4.42 -1.25 14.68
CA LEU A 34 -3.01 -1.59 14.88
C LEU A 34 -2.10 -0.56 14.19
N PRO A 35 -0.82 -0.46 14.56
CA PRO A 35 0.11 0.47 13.90
C PRO A 35 0.13 0.26 12.39
N GLU A 36 0.09 1.38 11.67
CA GLU A 36 -0.02 1.41 10.22
C GLU A 36 1.04 0.53 9.55
N HIS A 37 0.63 -0.15 8.49
CA HIS A 37 1.43 -1.09 7.68
C HIS A 37 1.96 -2.34 8.35
N SER A 38 2.07 -2.41 9.67
CA SER A 38 2.62 -3.59 10.36
C SER A 38 1.98 -4.92 9.90
N LEU A 39 2.76 -6.01 9.81
CA LEU A 39 2.22 -7.32 9.44
C LEU A 39 1.02 -7.75 10.29
N PRO A 40 0.94 -7.45 11.60
CA PRO A 40 -0.29 -7.65 12.39
C PRO A 40 -1.49 -6.84 11.87
N ALA A 41 -1.30 -5.57 11.48
CA ALA A 41 -2.37 -4.77 10.87
C ALA A 41 -2.82 -5.35 9.53
N LYS A 42 -1.89 -5.90 8.73
CA LYS A 42 -2.20 -6.61 7.48
C LYS A 42 -2.96 -7.91 7.74
N ALA A 43 -2.54 -8.70 8.73
CA ALA A 43 -3.23 -9.92 9.16
C ALA A 43 -4.67 -9.65 9.61
N MET A 44 -4.87 -8.60 10.41
CA MET A 44 -6.20 -8.21 10.88
C MET A 44 -7.10 -7.76 9.73
N ALA A 45 -6.60 -6.91 8.82
CA ALA A 45 -7.38 -6.47 7.66
C ALA A 45 -7.73 -7.63 6.73
N TYR A 46 -6.79 -8.56 6.54
CA TYR A 46 -7.05 -9.81 5.84
C TYR A 46 -8.20 -10.57 6.51
N ALA A 47 -8.10 -10.83 7.81
CA ALA A 47 -9.13 -11.57 8.57
C ALA A 47 -10.50 -10.85 8.59
N GLN A 48 -10.52 -9.52 8.52
CA GLN A 48 -11.73 -8.70 8.42
C GLN A 48 -12.39 -8.74 7.03
N GLY A 49 -11.79 -9.41 6.05
CA GLY A 49 -12.39 -9.63 4.74
C GLY A 49 -12.03 -8.60 3.67
N ALA A 50 -10.95 -7.82 3.85
CA ALA A 50 -10.50 -6.91 2.80
C ALA A 50 -10.16 -7.66 1.50
N ASP A 51 -10.48 -7.05 0.36
CA ASP A 51 -10.17 -7.57 -0.99
C ASP A 51 -8.76 -7.20 -1.42
N PHE A 52 -8.28 -6.03 -0.97
CA PHE A 52 -6.94 -5.54 -1.22
C PHE A 52 -6.30 -5.01 0.06
N LEU A 53 -5.01 -5.26 0.23
CA LEU A 53 -4.18 -4.65 1.25
C LEU A 53 -3.27 -3.61 0.61
N GLU A 54 -3.26 -2.39 1.17
CA GLU A 54 -2.47 -1.29 0.63
C GLU A 54 -1.03 -1.27 1.18
N GLN A 55 -0.08 -0.91 0.32
CA GLN A 55 1.32 -0.65 0.67
C GLN A 55 1.68 0.77 0.27
N ASP A 56 2.26 1.56 1.17
CA ASP A 56 3.02 2.75 0.79
C ASP A 56 4.48 2.36 0.65
N VAL A 57 5.16 2.73 -0.43
CA VAL A 57 6.54 2.29 -0.69
C VAL A 57 7.50 3.46 -0.86
N VAL A 58 8.63 3.39 -0.14
CA VAL A 58 9.82 4.25 -0.26
C VAL A 58 11.07 3.39 -0.44
N LEU A 59 12.22 3.98 -0.75
CA LEU A 59 13.50 3.25 -0.80
C LEU A 59 14.35 3.45 0.46
N THR A 60 15.06 2.38 0.82
CA THR A 60 16.21 2.42 1.73
C THR A 60 17.49 2.89 0.99
N LYS A 61 18.59 3.07 1.74
CA LYS A 61 19.91 3.43 1.20
C LYS A 61 20.52 2.37 0.27
N ASP A 62 20.10 1.13 0.41
CA ASP A 62 20.54 -0.03 -0.36
C ASP A 62 19.49 -0.46 -1.40
N ASP A 63 18.65 0.49 -1.84
CA ASP A 63 17.66 0.32 -2.93
C ASP A 63 16.59 -0.74 -2.67
N VAL A 64 16.33 -1.05 -1.41
CA VAL A 64 15.27 -1.99 -1.03
C VAL A 64 13.94 -1.25 -0.90
N PRO A 65 12.87 -1.70 -1.59
CA PRO A 65 11.52 -1.17 -1.39
C PRO A 65 11.00 -1.48 0.01
N LEU A 66 10.83 -0.44 0.83
CA LEU A 66 10.36 -0.48 2.21
C LEU A 66 8.89 -0.07 2.29
N VAL A 67 8.08 -0.80 3.06
CA VAL A 67 6.69 -0.41 3.32
C VAL A 67 6.66 0.68 4.40
N LEU A 68 6.42 1.93 3.99
CA LEU A 68 6.40 3.11 4.84
C LEU A 68 5.66 4.27 4.16
N HIS A 69 4.75 4.93 4.89
CA HIS A 69 3.97 6.04 4.36
C HIS A 69 4.78 7.30 4.06
N ASP A 70 5.63 7.72 5.00
CA ASP A 70 6.44 8.92 4.82
C ASP A 70 7.81 8.54 4.29
N THR A 71 8.52 9.47 3.63
CA THR A 71 9.95 9.28 3.37
C THR A 71 10.80 9.35 4.65
N HIS A 72 10.18 9.62 5.81
CA HIS A 72 10.81 9.76 7.11
C HIS A 72 10.43 8.63 8.07
N LEU A 73 11.39 8.23 8.90
CA LEU A 73 11.22 7.19 9.92
C LEU A 73 10.70 7.74 11.26
N ASP A 74 10.85 9.04 11.48
CA ASP A 74 10.84 9.66 12.79
C ASP A 74 9.47 9.97 13.40
N GLY A 75 8.39 9.72 12.67
CA GLY A 75 7.01 9.86 13.19
C GLY A 75 6.40 8.54 13.68
N ILE A 76 7.07 7.42 13.45
CA ILE A 76 6.54 6.07 13.69
C ILE A 76 7.61 5.09 14.21
N THR A 77 8.83 5.55 14.51
CA THR A 77 9.91 4.70 15.02
C THR A 77 10.73 5.39 16.12
N ASP A 78 11.59 4.63 16.79
CA ASP A 78 12.58 5.10 17.75
C ASP A 78 13.91 5.57 17.12
N VAL A 79 13.95 5.88 15.81
CA VAL A 79 15.17 6.25 15.07
C VAL A 79 15.95 7.40 15.72
N ALA A 80 15.28 8.39 16.30
CA ALA A 80 15.94 9.54 16.92
C ALA A 80 16.75 9.16 18.17
N ARG A 81 16.35 8.07 18.84
CA ARG A 81 17.06 7.50 20.00
C ARG A 81 18.17 6.54 19.57
N ARG A 82 17.90 5.71 18.55
CA ARG A 82 18.83 4.70 18.04
C ARG A 82 19.99 5.30 17.24
N PHE A 83 19.72 6.36 16.47
CA PHE A 83 20.67 6.97 15.54
C PHE A 83 20.65 8.51 15.62
N PRO A 84 20.89 9.13 16.80
CA PRO A 84 20.67 10.57 17.03
C PRO A 84 21.45 11.51 16.10
N GLY A 85 22.59 11.06 15.55
CA GLY A 85 23.45 11.84 14.64
C GLY A 85 23.06 11.75 13.16
N ARG A 86 22.00 11.02 12.80
CA ARG A 86 21.67 10.69 11.40
C ARG A 86 20.52 11.52 10.80
N LYS A 87 20.11 12.59 11.45
CA LYS A 87 19.14 13.53 10.89
C LYS A 87 19.78 14.42 9.82
N ARG A 88 19.02 14.77 8.79
CA ARG A 88 19.40 15.82 7.83
C ARG A 88 19.27 17.21 8.45
N LYS A 89 19.68 18.26 7.72
CA LYS A 89 19.69 19.67 8.17
C LYS A 89 18.31 20.19 8.59
N ASP A 90 17.24 19.64 8.03
CA ASP A 90 15.85 19.94 8.38
C ASP A 90 15.40 19.25 9.69
N GLY A 91 16.28 18.49 10.32
CA GLY A 91 16.02 17.76 11.55
C GLY A 91 15.17 16.51 11.36
N ARG A 92 15.06 15.96 10.14
CA ARG A 92 14.34 14.73 9.84
C ARG A 92 15.26 13.53 9.59
N TYR A 93 14.74 12.33 9.81
CA TYR A 93 15.42 11.06 9.53
C TYR A 93 14.79 10.39 8.31
N TYR A 94 15.48 10.39 7.18
CA TYR A 94 14.95 9.89 5.91
C TYR A 94 15.28 8.40 5.74
N ALA A 95 14.32 7.58 5.31
CA ALA A 95 14.52 6.14 5.09
C ALA A 95 15.67 5.87 4.09
N ILE A 96 15.80 6.71 3.06
CA ILE A 96 16.82 6.60 2.01
C ILE A 96 18.27 6.79 2.52
N ASP A 97 18.43 7.30 3.75
CA ASP A 97 19.74 7.47 4.39
C ASP A 97 20.15 6.24 5.21
N PHE A 98 19.28 5.25 5.40
CA PHE A 98 19.52 4.04 6.19
C PHE A 98 19.44 2.79 5.34
N THR A 99 20.36 1.85 5.57
CA THR A 99 20.28 0.50 4.99
C THR A 99 19.10 -0.27 5.58
N LEU A 100 18.65 -1.33 4.90
CA LEU A 100 17.60 -2.19 5.45
C LEU A 100 18.01 -2.76 6.81
N ASP A 101 19.27 -3.18 6.96
CA ASP A 101 19.79 -3.73 8.22
C ASP A 101 19.76 -2.73 9.37
N GLU A 102 20.01 -1.44 9.12
CA GLU A 102 19.85 -0.38 10.12
C GLU A 102 18.37 -0.18 10.46
N ILE A 103 17.48 -0.18 9.46
CA ILE A 103 16.04 0.00 9.65
C ILE A 103 15.44 -1.17 10.45
N LYS A 104 15.90 -2.39 10.22
CA LYS A 104 15.44 -3.60 10.92
C LYS A 104 15.78 -3.62 12.42
N GLN A 105 16.67 -2.73 12.88
CA GLN A 105 16.99 -2.53 14.30
C GLN A 105 16.03 -1.56 15.01
N LEU A 106 15.20 -0.84 14.25
CA LEU A 106 14.24 0.12 14.79
C LEU A 106 13.00 -0.59 15.32
N ASN A 107 12.45 -0.04 16.40
CA ASN A 107 11.12 -0.39 16.86
C ASN A 107 10.12 0.57 16.23
N ALA A 108 9.21 0.05 15.43
CA ALA A 108 8.05 0.78 14.92
C ALA A 108 6.93 0.82 15.96
N THR A 109 6.16 1.89 15.93
CA THR A 109 5.06 2.19 16.85
C THR A 109 3.87 2.78 16.09
N GLN A 110 2.75 3.01 16.80
CA GLN A 110 1.72 3.92 16.29
C GLN A 110 2.33 5.32 16.04
N ARG A 111 1.71 6.07 15.13
CA ARG A 111 2.11 7.42 14.77
C ARG A 111 2.03 8.38 15.95
N PHE A 112 3.11 9.13 16.18
CA PHE A 112 3.20 10.15 17.22
C PHE A 112 3.67 11.49 16.67
N ASN A 113 3.33 12.57 17.39
CA ASN A 113 3.83 13.90 17.10
C ASN A 113 5.26 14.02 17.63
N ARG A 114 6.22 14.15 16.71
CA ARG A 114 7.65 14.24 16.99
C ARG A 114 8.07 15.32 18.00
N LYS A 115 7.32 16.42 18.07
CA LYS A 115 7.64 17.53 18.97
C LYS A 115 7.15 17.29 20.39
N THR A 116 6.02 16.58 20.54
CA THR A 116 5.35 16.41 21.84
C THR A 116 5.46 14.99 22.39
N GLY A 117 5.84 14.00 21.57
CA GLY A 117 5.83 12.58 21.89
C GLY A 117 4.43 11.96 21.99
N LYS A 118 3.37 12.75 21.79
CA LYS A 118 1.98 12.30 21.98
C LYS A 118 1.44 11.55 20.76
N PRO A 119 0.51 10.59 20.94
CA PRO A 119 -0.17 9.93 19.82
C PRO A 119 -0.84 10.96 18.90
N VAL A 120 -0.78 10.75 17.58
CA VAL A 120 -1.55 11.55 16.62
C VAL A 120 -3.04 11.20 16.70
N TYR A 121 -3.36 9.94 16.95
CA TYR A 121 -4.72 9.44 17.12
C TYR A 121 -4.85 8.78 18.50
N THR A 122 -5.59 9.41 19.41
CA THR A 122 -5.72 8.95 20.81
C THR A 122 -6.55 7.68 20.96
N GLU A 123 -7.49 7.44 20.05
CA GLU A 123 -8.40 6.28 20.08
C GLU A 123 -7.85 5.05 19.34
N ARG A 124 -6.63 5.11 18.79
CA ARG A 124 -5.99 3.98 18.10
C ARG A 124 -5.06 3.21 19.05
N PHE A 125 -4.36 2.21 18.50
CA PHE A 125 -3.41 1.39 19.26
C PHE A 125 -2.42 2.24 20.09
N PRO A 126 -2.17 1.89 21.37
CA PRO A 126 -1.30 2.66 22.26
C PRO A 126 0.16 2.66 21.78
N LEU A 127 0.92 3.71 22.15
CA LEU A 127 2.34 3.85 21.78
C LEU A 127 3.26 2.91 22.57
N ASP A 128 2.97 2.70 23.85
CA ASP A 128 3.89 2.09 24.79
C ASP A 128 3.63 0.59 25.01
N GLY A 129 4.68 -0.15 25.35
CA GLY A 129 4.58 -1.56 25.77
C GLY A 129 4.61 -2.58 24.61
N TYR A 130 4.73 -2.13 23.37
CA TYR A 130 4.73 -2.99 22.19
C TYR A 130 5.79 -2.54 21.18
N THR A 131 6.31 -3.49 20.41
CA THR A 131 7.29 -3.22 19.35
C THR A 131 6.86 -3.90 18.06
N TYR A 132 6.87 -3.14 16.98
CA TYR A 132 6.62 -3.63 15.63
C TYR A 132 7.89 -3.49 14.81
N GLN A 133 7.95 -4.21 13.70
CA GLN A 133 9.07 -4.12 12.77
C GLN A 133 8.59 -3.53 11.46
N LEU A 134 9.42 -2.67 10.86
CA LEU A 134 9.25 -2.31 9.45
C LEU A 134 9.68 -3.49 8.56
N HIS A 135 9.03 -3.63 7.41
CA HIS A 135 9.26 -4.72 6.48
C HIS A 135 9.28 -4.22 5.04
N THR A 136 9.89 -5.02 4.18
CA THR A 136 10.03 -4.73 2.75
C THR A 136 8.74 -5.06 2.02
N LEU A 137 8.58 -4.48 0.83
CA LEU A 137 7.50 -4.85 -0.08
C LEU A 137 7.52 -6.36 -0.37
N GLU A 138 8.71 -6.92 -0.57
CA GLU A 138 8.90 -8.35 -0.80
C GLU A 138 8.43 -9.21 0.38
N GLU A 139 8.77 -8.84 1.62
CA GLU A 139 8.30 -9.54 2.81
C GLU A 139 6.77 -9.52 2.92
N GLU A 140 6.13 -8.39 2.63
CA GLU A 140 4.67 -8.28 2.65
C GLU A 140 4.00 -9.08 1.53
N ILE A 141 4.55 -9.08 0.32
CA ILE A 141 4.03 -9.89 -0.79
C ILE A 141 4.04 -11.37 -0.42
N ARG A 142 5.16 -11.87 0.12
CA ARG A 142 5.25 -13.27 0.57
C ARG A 142 4.26 -13.56 1.69
N PHE A 143 4.08 -12.62 2.61
CA PHE A 143 3.10 -12.75 3.69
C PHE A 143 1.67 -12.90 3.14
N ILE A 144 1.27 -12.05 2.21
CA ILE A 144 -0.06 -12.08 1.58
C ILE A 144 -0.25 -13.33 0.73
N GLN A 145 0.73 -13.70 -0.10
CA GLN A 145 0.68 -14.92 -0.90
C GLN A 145 0.60 -16.18 -0.01
N GLY A 146 1.32 -16.19 1.11
CA GLY A 146 1.23 -17.27 2.10
C GLY A 146 -0.14 -17.34 2.79
N LEU A 147 -0.76 -16.21 3.11
CA LEU A 147 -2.14 -16.17 3.61
C LEU A 147 -3.15 -16.65 2.56
N ASN A 148 -3.01 -16.21 1.31
CA ASN A 148 -3.85 -16.65 0.20
C ASN A 148 -3.78 -18.16 0.04
N MET A 149 -2.56 -18.73 0.03
CA MET A 149 -2.35 -20.17 -0.05
C MET A 149 -2.96 -20.92 1.15
N SER A 150 -2.75 -20.44 2.38
CA SER A 150 -3.18 -21.16 3.59
C SER A 150 -4.69 -21.05 3.89
N THR A 151 -5.36 -20.03 3.36
CA THR A 151 -6.79 -19.78 3.62
C THR A 151 -7.69 -19.97 2.40
N GLY A 152 -7.12 -20.17 1.22
CA GLY A 152 -7.85 -20.33 -0.04
C GLY A 152 -8.48 -19.04 -0.59
N ARG A 153 -8.18 -17.88 -0.01
CA ARG A 153 -8.60 -16.58 -0.57
C ARG A 153 -7.58 -16.05 -1.57
N ASN A 154 -7.98 -15.00 -2.29
CA ASN A 154 -7.12 -14.30 -3.24
C ASN A 154 -7.15 -12.79 -2.97
N VAL A 155 -6.58 -12.37 -1.84
CA VAL A 155 -6.46 -10.95 -1.48
C VAL A 155 -5.34 -10.31 -2.29
N GLY A 156 -5.63 -9.15 -2.89
CA GLY A 156 -4.73 -8.43 -3.77
C GLY A 156 -3.86 -7.36 -3.09
N LEU A 157 -3.01 -6.75 -3.90
CA LEU A 157 -2.12 -5.64 -3.53
C LEU A 157 -2.65 -4.29 -4.04
N PHE A 158 -2.45 -3.24 -3.28
CA PHE A 158 -2.76 -1.86 -3.66
C PHE A 158 -1.56 -0.97 -3.35
N THR A 159 -0.56 -0.98 -4.23
CA THR A 159 0.79 -0.48 -3.94
C THR A 159 0.96 0.97 -4.40
N GLU A 160 1.17 1.90 -3.47
CA GLU A 160 1.53 3.29 -3.71
C GLU A 160 3.04 3.51 -3.81
N ILE A 161 3.48 4.19 -4.87
CA ILE A 161 4.86 4.69 -5.00
C ILE A 161 4.93 6.09 -4.41
N LYS A 162 5.63 6.24 -3.27
CA LYS A 162 5.69 7.52 -2.56
C LYS A 162 6.79 8.41 -3.10
N LYS A 163 6.39 9.63 -3.47
CA LYS A 163 7.30 10.73 -3.84
C LYS A 163 8.40 10.29 -4.84
N PRO A 164 8.06 9.72 -6.00
CA PRO A 164 9.08 9.30 -6.96
C PRO A 164 9.99 10.44 -7.42
N SER A 165 9.49 11.67 -7.58
CA SER A 165 10.32 12.86 -7.84
C SER A 165 11.40 13.10 -6.77
N PHE A 166 11.08 12.93 -5.48
CA PHE A 166 12.05 13.01 -4.39
C PHE A 166 13.14 11.93 -4.54
N HIS A 167 12.75 10.67 -4.78
CA HIS A 167 13.70 9.59 -4.94
C HIS A 167 14.61 9.81 -6.16
N GLN A 168 14.07 10.32 -7.27
CA GLN A 168 14.86 10.68 -8.46
C GLN A 168 15.86 11.79 -8.16
N ALA A 169 15.47 12.82 -7.40
CA ALA A 169 16.37 13.88 -6.97
C ALA A 169 17.51 13.37 -6.05
N GLU A 170 17.27 12.27 -5.33
CA GLU A 170 18.27 11.54 -4.55
C GLU A 170 19.07 10.52 -5.39
N GLY A 171 18.90 10.53 -6.73
CA GLY A 171 19.61 9.66 -7.66
C GLY A 171 19.07 8.22 -7.72
N ARG A 172 17.82 7.99 -7.32
CA ARG A 172 17.24 6.64 -7.15
C ARG A 172 15.96 6.46 -7.95
N ASP A 173 15.79 5.27 -8.54
CA ASP A 173 14.61 4.95 -9.35
C ASP A 173 13.66 4.00 -8.60
N ILE A 174 12.85 4.57 -7.70
CA ILE A 174 11.85 3.81 -6.96
C ILE A 174 10.82 3.15 -7.88
N ALA A 175 10.48 3.78 -9.02
CA ALA A 175 9.51 3.21 -9.94
C ALA A 175 10.02 1.88 -10.51
N LYS A 176 11.30 1.83 -10.91
CA LYS A 176 11.94 0.59 -11.38
C LYS A 176 12.06 -0.45 -10.27
N ALA A 177 12.49 -0.05 -9.08
CA ALA A 177 12.66 -0.97 -7.95
C ALA A 177 11.33 -1.65 -7.54
N VAL A 178 10.23 -0.88 -7.49
CA VAL A 178 8.89 -1.42 -7.22
C VAL A 178 8.42 -2.32 -8.35
N PHE A 179 8.59 -1.91 -9.61
CA PHE A 179 8.25 -2.74 -10.78
C PHE A 179 8.97 -4.10 -10.73
N ASP A 180 10.26 -4.11 -10.42
CA ASP A 180 11.07 -5.33 -10.37
C ASP A 180 10.61 -6.29 -9.28
N VAL A 181 10.24 -5.77 -8.10
CA VAL A 181 9.69 -6.61 -7.03
C VAL A 181 8.33 -7.16 -7.43
N LEU A 182 7.40 -6.33 -7.90
CA LEU A 182 6.05 -6.77 -8.27
C LEU A 182 6.07 -7.84 -9.37
N THR A 183 6.86 -7.63 -10.43
CA THR A 183 6.94 -8.57 -11.56
C THR A 183 7.64 -9.88 -11.18
N ARG A 184 8.67 -9.84 -10.33
CA ARG A 184 9.32 -11.04 -9.78
C ARG A 184 8.33 -11.97 -9.06
N TYR A 185 7.32 -11.39 -8.42
CA TYR A 185 6.28 -12.11 -7.68
C TYR A 185 5.01 -12.40 -8.49
N GLY A 186 5.07 -12.22 -9.82
CA GLY A 186 4.00 -12.62 -10.74
C GLY A 186 2.91 -11.58 -10.98
N TYR A 187 3.09 -10.34 -10.55
CA TYR A 187 2.12 -9.27 -10.80
C TYR A 187 2.44 -8.49 -12.08
N GLY A 188 1.41 -7.88 -12.67
CA GLY A 188 1.56 -6.95 -13.79
C GLY A 188 1.55 -7.60 -15.17
N THR A 189 1.19 -8.88 -15.27
CA THR A 189 1.07 -9.62 -16.55
C THR A 189 -0.22 -9.29 -17.32
N ASP A 190 -1.27 -8.90 -16.61
CA ASP A 190 -2.58 -8.54 -17.14
C ASP A 190 -3.39 -7.77 -16.08
N LYS A 191 -4.61 -7.33 -16.44
CA LYS A 191 -5.52 -6.62 -15.53
C LYS A 191 -6.24 -7.51 -14.51
N GLN A 192 -6.16 -8.83 -14.66
CA GLN A 192 -6.74 -9.80 -13.73
C GLN A 192 -5.79 -10.13 -12.58
N SER A 193 -4.50 -9.79 -12.73
CA SER A 193 -3.56 -9.73 -11.63
C SER A 193 -4.17 -8.90 -10.49
N ALA A 194 -4.33 -9.50 -9.30
CA ALA A 194 -4.85 -8.85 -8.11
C ALA A 194 -3.82 -7.87 -7.52
N CYS A 195 -3.42 -6.88 -8.33
CA CYS A 195 -2.46 -5.84 -7.98
C CYS A 195 -2.75 -4.57 -8.76
N TRP A 196 -2.91 -3.48 -8.02
CA TRP A 196 -3.01 -2.14 -8.56
C TRP A 196 -1.79 -1.36 -8.09
N VAL A 197 -1.23 -0.55 -8.99
CA VAL A 197 -0.19 0.41 -8.63
C VAL A 197 -0.80 1.79 -8.66
N GLN A 198 -0.66 2.52 -7.56
CA GLN A 198 -1.16 3.88 -7.42
C GLN A 198 -0.02 4.89 -7.24
N CYS A 199 -0.24 6.13 -7.68
CA CYS A 199 0.73 7.21 -7.48
C CYS A 199 0.07 8.59 -7.63
N PHE A 200 0.62 9.57 -6.92
CA PHE A 200 0.31 11.00 -7.08
C PHE A 200 1.04 11.65 -8.26
N GLU A 201 2.01 10.98 -8.89
CA GLU A 201 2.82 11.57 -9.97
C GLU A 201 2.51 10.84 -11.28
N LEU A 202 1.78 11.51 -12.18
CA LEU A 202 1.28 10.92 -13.43
C LEU A 202 2.42 10.39 -14.31
N ASN A 203 3.56 11.07 -14.30
CA ASN A 203 4.72 10.63 -15.08
C ASN A 203 5.21 9.26 -14.62
N THR A 204 5.13 8.94 -13.33
CA THR A 204 5.50 7.61 -12.81
C THR A 204 4.57 6.51 -13.33
N LEU A 205 3.26 6.77 -13.37
CA LEU A 205 2.30 5.82 -13.95
C LEU A 205 2.51 5.63 -15.47
N LYS A 206 2.85 6.71 -16.19
CA LYS A 206 3.22 6.62 -17.61
C LYS A 206 4.47 5.77 -17.81
N ARG A 207 5.48 5.89 -16.93
CA ARG A 207 6.68 5.04 -16.96
C ARG A 207 6.34 3.56 -16.76
N PHE A 208 5.52 3.23 -15.76
CA PHE A 208 5.02 1.86 -15.56
C PHE A 208 4.41 1.29 -16.84
N ARG A 209 3.51 2.04 -17.49
CA ARG A 209 2.84 1.57 -18.70
C ARG A 209 3.76 1.49 -19.92
N LYS A 210 4.54 2.55 -20.19
CA LYS A 210 5.23 2.76 -21.47
C LYS A 210 6.68 2.28 -21.47
N GLU A 211 7.39 2.48 -20.36
CA GLU A 211 8.82 2.16 -20.22
C GLU A 211 8.99 0.73 -19.74
N PHE A 212 8.24 0.33 -18.71
CA PHE A 212 8.38 -0.99 -18.08
C PHE A 212 7.39 -2.04 -18.61
N GLY A 213 6.37 -1.62 -19.37
CA GLY A 213 5.41 -2.54 -19.97
C GLY A 213 4.43 -3.18 -18.99
N TRP A 214 4.13 -2.51 -17.87
CA TRP A 214 3.12 -2.96 -16.90
C TRP A 214 1.76 -3.16 -17.59
N LYS A 215 1.16 -4.34 -17.44
CA LYS A 215 -0.17 -4.67 -18.00
C LYS A 215 -1.30 -4.61 -16.98
N GLY A 216 -0.98 -4.60 -15.69
CA GLY A 216 -1.94 -4.50 -14.58
C GLY A 216 -2.65 -3.15 -14.44
N ASN A 217 -3.45 -3.04 -13.38
CA ASN A 217 -4.21 -1.82 -13.09
C ASN A 217 -3.28 -0.71 -12.57
N LEU A 218 -3.54 0.52 -13.01
CA LEU A 218 -2.84 1.73 -12.57
C LEU A 218 -3.90 2.72 -12.08
N MET A 219 -3.65 3.36 -10.94
CA MET A 219 -4.54 4.37 -10.39
C MET A 219 -3.79 5.67 -10.13
N MET A 220 -4.27 6.75 -10.74
CA MET A 220 -3.84 8.08 -10.32
C MET A 220 -4.63 8.48 -9.08
N ILE A 221 -3.91 8.86 -8.02
CA ILE A 221 -4.51 9.49 -6.86
C ILE A 221 -4.15 10.97 -6.87
N TYR A 222 -5.09 11.81 -6.45
CA TYR A 222 -4.92 13.26 -6.48
C TYR A 222 -5.68 13.91 -5.32
N SER A 223 -5.27 15.13 -4.99
CA SER A 223 -5.94 15.95 -3.98
C SER A 223 -6.33 17.25 -4.65
N GLY A 224 -7.64 17.52 -4.77
CA GLY A 224 -8.14 18.72 -5.44
C GLY A 224 -7.56 20.03 -4.88
N GLY A 225 -7.46 21.04 -5.74
CA GLY A 225 -7.04 22.40 -5.36
C GLY A 225 -5.54 22.63 -5.23
N LYS A 226 -4.70 21.66 -5.63
CA LYS A 226 -3.23 21.82 -5.74
C LYS A 226 -2.67 20.97 -6.89
N PRO A 227 -1.65 21.45 -7.62
CA PRO A 227 -0.89 20.61 -8.55
C PRO A 227 -0.19 19.45 -7.82
N GLY A 228 0.06 18.37 -8.55
CA GLY A 228 0.83 17.23 -8.07
C GLY A 228 2.31 17.52 -7.87
N PRO A 229 3.04 16.65 -7.14
CA PRO A 229 4.47 16.84 -6.87
C PRO A 229 5.34 16.91 -8.13
N ASP A 230 4.92 16.28 -9.23
CA ASP A 230 5.59 16.33 -10.54
C ASP A 230 5.05 17.44 -11.46
N GLY A 231 4.23 18.35 -10.93
CA GLY A 231 3.56 19.40 -11.69
C GLY A 231 2.29 18.94 -12.42
N SER A 232 1.78 17.73 -12.14
CA SER A 232 0.50 17.27 -12.70
C SER A 232 -0.64 18.23 -12.34
N ASP A 233 -1.40 18.66 -13.34
CA ASP A 233 -2.62 19.43 -13.12
C ASP A 233 -3.74 18.47 -12.70
N TYR A 234 -3.99 18.37 -11.39
CA TYR A 234 -5.00 17.49 -10.84
C TYR A 234 -6.42 17.92 -11.18
N ASP A 235 -6.66 19.23 -11.36
CA ASP A 235 -7.99 19.73 -11.68
C ASP A 235 -8.34 19.42 -13.14
N ALA A 236 -7.36 19.38 -14.04
CA ALA A 236 -7.55 18.91 -15.41
C ALA A 236 -7.72 17.38 -15.56
N LEU A 237 -7.44 16.60 -14.51
CA LEU A 237 -7.53 15.14 -14.50
C LEU A 237 -8.80 14.60 -13.82
N ALA A 238 -9.54 15.46 -13.12
CA ALA A 238 -10.79 15.16 -12.41
C ALA A 238 -12.02 15.29 -13.33
#